data_AF-A0A3L7UZB9-F1
#
_entry.id   AF-A0A3L7UZB9-F1
#
_cell.length_a   1.000
_cell.length_b   1.000
_cell.length_c   1.000
_cell.angle_alpha   90.00
_cell.angle_beta   90.00
_cell.angle_gamma   90.00
#
_symmetry.space_group_name_H-M   'P 1'
#
loop_
_entity.id
_entity.type
_entity.pdbx_description
1 polymer ?
#
loop_
_entity_poly.entity_id
_entity_poly.type
_entity_poly.pdbx_seq_one_letter_code
_entity_poly.pdbx_strand_id
1 'polypeptide(L)'
;MASITDFGLPALQQCFDGLELHEHSGPEDVTVTYHSYRGLLAYVVQTEHCIYAREADARECLRRLLKYNLTWGMLCPGMVFIPILALGNYFTQKRSITRQMRAKTTSSVSPDSK
;
A
#
# COMPACT_ATOMS: atom_id res chain seq x y z
N MET A 1 -2.96 16.73 23.43
CA MET A 1 -2.37 15.53 24.07
C MET A 1 -2.35 14.43 23.03
N ALA A 2 -1.18 13.97 22.61
CA ALA A 2 -1.09 12.83 21.69
C ALA A 2 -1.44 11.55 22.45
N SER A 3 -2.47 10.84 22.02
CA SER A 3 -2.85 9.55 22.60
C SER A 3 -1.89 8.46 22.11
N ILE A 4 -1.75 7.35 22.85
CA ILE A 4 -1.04 6.16 22.38
C ILE A 4 -1.61 5.67 21.03
N THR A 5 -2.88 6.00 20.75
CA THR A 5 -3.55 5.75 19.47
C THR A 5 -3.08 6.62 18.31
N ASP A 6 -2.29 7.67 18.53
CA ASP A 6 -1.80 8.58 17.49
C ASP A 6 -0.36 8.25 17.08
N PHE A 7 0.27 7.28 17.74
CA PHE A 7 1.64 6.88 17.48
C PHE A 7 1.79 6.37 16.03
N GLY A 8 2.83 6.84 15.34
CA GLY A 8 3.10 6.54 13.92
C GLY A 8 2.14 7.21 12.92
N LEU A 9 1.05 7.84 13.34
CA LEU A 9 0.07 8.43 12.41
C LEU A 9 0.67 9.51 11.48
N PRO A 10 1.53 10.43 11.95
CA PRO A 10 2.16 11.42 11.05
C PRO A 10 3.07 10.76 10.00
N ALA A 11 3.81 9.71 10.38
CA ALA A 11 4.66 8.98 9.45
C ALA A 11 3.85 8.13 8.46
N LEU A 12 2.64 7.69 8.84
CA LEU A 12 1.71 7.04 7.93
C LEU A 12 1.15 8.04 6.91
N GLN A 13 0.78 9.25 7.34
CA GLN A 13 0.31 10.30 6.43
C GLN A 13 1.36 10.66 5.37
N GLN A 14 2.63 10.75 5.78
CA GLN A 14 3.76 10.96 4.86
C GLN A 14 3.91 9.88 3.77
N CYS A 15 3.32 8.68 3.95
CA CYS A 15 3.33 7.66 2.90
C CYS A 15 2.49 8.06 1.69
N PHE A 16 1.56 8.99 1.84
CA PHE A 16 0.64 9.43 0.80
C PHE A 16 0.97 10.83 0.25
N ASP A 17 1.80 11.59 0.95
CA ASP A 17 2.16 12.95 0.56
C ASP A 17 2.78 13.01 -0.84
N GLY A 18 2.19 13.87 -1.67
CA GLY A 18 2.64 14.12 -3.05
C GLY A 18 2.33 13.00 -4.05
N LEU A 19 1.47 12.03 -3.70
CA LEU A 19 1.00 11.00 -4.62
C LEU A 19 -0.37 11.38 -5.19
N GLU A 20 -0.59 11.08 -6.47
CA GLU A 20 -1.89 11.24 -7.13
C GLU A 20 -2.73 9.99 -6.85
N LEU A 21 -3.62 10.08 -5.85
CA LEU A 21 -4.52 9.00 -5.45
C LEU A 21 -5.95 9.32 -5.88
N HIS A 22 -6.66 8.31 -6.39
CA HIS A 22 -8.03 8.42 -6.84
C HIS A 22 -8.98 7.70 -5.88
N GLU A 23 -10.23 8.16 -5.82
CA GLU A 23 -11.28 7.50 -5.03
C GLU A 23 -11.82 6.23 -5.70
N HIS A 24 -11.67 6.12 -7.02
CA HIS A 24 -12.17 5.03 -7.85
C HIS A 24 -11.14 4.59 -8.88
N SER A 25 -11.21 3.32 -9.29
CA SER A 25 -10.31 2.76 -10.32
C SER A 25 -10.65 3.32 -11.71
N GLY A 26 -9.75 4.14 -12.26
CA GLY A 26 -9.80 4.61 -13.64
C GLY A 26 -9.19 3.63 -14.65
N PRO A 27 -9.29 3.93 -15.96
CA PRO A 27 -8.79 3.08 -17.04
C PRO A 27 -7.28 2.84 -16.96
N GLU A 28 -6.51 3.82 -16.50
CA GLU A 28 -5.05 3.75 -16.38
C GLU A 28 -4.57 3.42 -14.96
N ASP A 29 -5.49 3.30 -14.00
CA ASP A 29 -5.13 3.08 -12.60
C ASP A 29 -4.92 1.61 -12.27
N VAL A 30 -4.08 1.34 -11.30
CA VAL A 30 -4.00 0.04 -10.66
C VAL A 30 -4.62 0.11 -9.28
N THR A 31 -5.23 -0.99 -8.87
CA THR A 31 -5.78 -1.15 -7.53
C THR A 31 -4.77 -1.88 -6.65
N VAL A 32 -4.47 -1.31 -5.49
CA VAL A 32 -3.59 -1.89 -4.47
C VAL A 32 -4.33 -1.91 -3.15
N THR A 33 -4.38 -3.08 -2.51
CA THR A 33 -4.89 -3.23 -1.14
C THR A 33 -3.75 -3.57 -0.21
N TYR A 34 -3.42 -2.70 0.73
CA TYR A 34 -2.29 -2.91 1.63
C TYR A 34 -2.65 -2.66 3.08
N HIS A 35 -2.09 -3.47 3.99
CA HIS A 35 -2.33 -3.34 5.41
C HIS A 35 -1.14 -2.66 6.09
N SER A 36 -1.39 -1.55 6.77
CA SER A 36 -0.41 -0.91 7.65
C SER A 36 -0.64 -1.33 9.10
N TYR A 37 0.44 -1.49 9.84
CA TYR A 37 0.41 -1.86 11.25
C TYR A 37 1.09 -0.78 12.08
N ARG A 38 0.43 -0.32 13.14
CA ARG A 38 0.98 0.67 14.07
C ARG A 38 0.60 0.37 15.50
N GLY A 39 1.43 0.73 16.46
CA GLY A 39 1.17 0.36 17.83
C GLY A 39 2.42 0.44 18.70
N LEU A 40 2.24 0.18 19.99
CA LEU A 40 3.31 0.21 20.99
C LEU A 40 3.04 -0.87 22.04
N LEU A 41 4.05 -1.70 22.33
CA LEU A 41 4.12 -2.70 23.41
C LEU A 41 3.03 -3.78 23.46
N ALA A 42 1.76 -3.45 23.73
CA ALA A 42 0.66 -4.42 23.84
C ALA A 42 -0.51 -4.09 22.90
N TYR A 43 -0.46 -2.94 22.24
CA TYR A 43 -1.54 -2.44 21.39
C TYR A 43 -1.06 -2.38 19.94
N VAL A 44 -1.83 -2.96 19.01
CA VAL A 44 -1.59 -2.92 17.57
C VAL A 44 -2.89 -2.56 16.87
N VAL A 45 -2.83 -1.55 16.01
CA VAL A 45 -3.88 -1.16 15.07
C VAL A 45 -3.46 -1.61 13.69
N GLN A 46 -4.32 -2.39 13.05
CA GLN A 46 -4.25 -2.70 11.64
C GLN A 46 -5.17 -1.75 10.88
N THR A 47 -4.67 -1.17 9.79
CA THR A 47 -5.46 -0.32 8.89
C THR A 47 -5.31 -0.86 7.47
N GLU A 48 -6.43 -1.11 6.81
CA GLU A 48 -6.47 -1.47 5.40
C GLU A 48 -6.54 -0.22 4.54
N HIS A 49 -5.72 -0.17 3.50
CA HIS A 49 -5.66 0.91 2.52
C HIS A 49 -6.06 0.36 1.15
N CYS A 50 -7.16 0.87 0.61
CA CYS A 50 -7.56 0.66 -0.78
C CYS A 50 -7.08 1.85 -1.60
N ILE A 51 -6.07 1.61 -2.44
CA ILE A 51 -5.37 2.64 -3.20
C ILE A 51 -5.69 2.43 -4.68
N TYR A 52 -6.20 3.48 -5.32
CA TYR A 52 -6.34 3.57 -6.77
C TYR A 52 -5.41 4.68 -7.25
N ALA A 53 -4.44 4.35 -8.10
CA ALA A 53 -3.48 5.32 -8.62
C ALA A 53 -2.82 4.78 -9.88
N ARG A 54 -2.12 5.66 -10.62
CA ARG A 54 -1.22 5.24 -11.70
C ARG A 54 -0.14 4.31 -11.17
N GLU A 55 0.42 3.49 -12.05
CA GLU A 55 1.43 2.48 -11.68
C GLU A 55 2.61 3.05 -10.88
N ALA A 56 3.14 4.20 -11.28
CA ALA A 56 4.28 4.83 -10.62
C ALA A 56 3.95 5.20 -9.15
N ASP A 57 2.83 5.89 -8.95
CA ASP A 57 2.39 6.34 -7.62
C ASP A 57 1.93 5.18 -6.74
N ALA A 58 1.25 4.18 -7.31
CA ALA A 58 0.85 2.97 -6.60
C ALA A 58 2.07 2.19 -6.09
N ARG A 59 3.12 2.04 -6.92
CA ARG A 59 4.38 1.39 -6.52
C ARG A 59 5.12 2.17 -5.45
N GLU A 60 5.17 3.50 -5.58
CA GLU A 60 5.82 4.37 -4.61
C GLU A 60 5.07 4.36 -3.27
N CYS A 61 3.74 4.45 -3.29
CA CYS A 61 2.88 4.30 -2.10
C CYS A 61 3.16 2.97 -1.39
N LEU A 62 3.12 1.86 -2.15
CA LEU A 62 3.36 0.51 -1.64
C LEU A 62 4.75 0.38 -1.00
N ARG A 63 5.78 1.00 -1.58
CA ARG A 63 7.15 1.03 -1.04
C ARG A 63 7.22 1.84 0.26
N ARG A 64 6.56 3.00 0.32
CA ARG A 64 6.50 3.84 1.53
C ARG A 64 5.77 3.15 2.66
N LEU A 65 4.63 2.50 2.38
CA LEU A 65 3.88 1.72 3.36
C LEU A 65 4.65 0.50 3.87
N LEU A 66 5.42 -0.19 3.02
CA LEU A 66 6.32 -1.25 3.47
C LEU A 66 7.39 -0.68 4.42
N LYS A 67 8.06 0.42 4.04
CA LYS A 67 9.06 1.07 4.90
C LYS A 67 8.44 1.48 6.24
N TYR A 68 7.21 2.00 6.22
CA TYR A 68 6.47 2.33 7.42
C TYR A 68 6.27 1.10 8.31
N ASN A 69 5.74 0.00 7.77
CA ASN A 69 5.56 -1.25 8.52
C ASN A 69 6.87 -1.82 9.06
N LEU A 70 7.97 -1.73 8.31
CA LEU A 70 9.27 -2.18 8.77
C LEU A 70 9.83 -1.27 9.88
N THR A 71 9.53 0.03 9.85
CA THR A 71 10.04 0.98 10.87
C THR A 71 9.20 0.95 12.14
N TRP A 72 7.87 0.99 12.00
CA TRP A 72 6.92 1.14 13.11
C TRP A 72 6.33 -0.19 13.57
N GLY A 73 6.22 -1.19 12.68
CA GLY A 73 5.76 -2.53 13.02
C GLY A 73 6.78 -3.32 13.87
N MET A 74 8.06 -2.94 13.82
CA MET A 74 9.10 -3.48 14.72
C MET A 74 8.99 -2.94 16.16
N LEU A 75 8.21 -1.88 16.41
CA LEU A 75 8.00 -1.33 17.77
C LEU A 75 6.79 -1.96 18.48
N CYS A 76 6.10 -2.86 17.80
CA CYS A 76 4.93 -3.60 18.31
C CYS A 76 5.33 -4.97 18.88
N PRO A 77 4.51 -5.59 19.77
CA PRO A 77 4.76 -6.93 20.32
C PRO A 77 4.82 -8.03 19.24
N GLY A 78 4.26 -7.78 18.05
CA GLY A 78 4.38 -8.64 16.87
C GLY A 78 5.68 -8.46 16.08
N MET A 79 6.76 -8.01 16.73
CA MET A 79 8.04 -7.52 16.17
C MET A 79 8.63 -8.37 15.04
N VAL A 80 8.44 -9.69 15.07
CA VAL A 80 8.97 -10.61 14.04
C VAL A 80 7.94 -10.93 12.95
N PHE A 81 6.67 -11.07 13.31
CA PHE A 81 5.61 -11.49 12.38
C PHE A 81 5.14 -10.36 11.46
N ILE A 82 5.05 -9.13 11.97
CA ILE A 82 4.57 -7.98 11.20
C ILE A 82 5.47 -7.67 9.99
N PRO A 83 6.81 -7.60 10.12
CA PRO A 83 7.70 -7.43 8.98
C PRO A 83 7.53 -8.50 7.90
N ILE A 84 7.41 -9.78 8.31
CA ILE A 84 7.25 -10.91 7.38
C ILE A 84 5.94 -10.80 6.60
N LEU A 85 4.83 -10.51 7.29
CA LEU A 85 3.52 -10.31 6.66
C LEU A 85 3.51 -9.09 5.73
N ALA A 86 4.12 -7.99 6.15
CA ALA A 86 4.25 -6.78 5.33
C ALA A 86 5.04 -7.02 4.04
N LEU A 87 6.15 -7.77 4.12
CA LEU A 87 6.93 -8.21 2.97
C LEU A 87 6.12 -9.11 2.03
N GLY A 88 5.42 -10.12 2.57
CA GLY A 88 4.56 -11.00 1.78
C GLY A 88 3.46 -10.26 1.02
N ASN A 89 2.78 -9.34 1.69
CA ASN A 89 1.76 -8.50 1.07
C ASN A 89 2.38 -7.59 -0.01
N TYR A 90 3.57 -7.02 0.25
CA TYR A 90 4.28 -6.17 -0.71
C TYR A 90 4.59 -6.92 -2.01
N PHE A 91 5.15 -8.13 -1.92
CA PHE A 91 5.46 -8.92 -3.11
C PHE A 91 4.21 -9.36 -3.86
N THR A 92 3.15 -9.70 -3.15
CA THR A 92 1.86 -10.06 -3.74
C THR A 92 1.27 -8.89 -4.53
N GLN A 93 1.24 -7.69 -3.93
CA GLN A 93 0.71 -6.51 -4.60
C GLN A 93 1.60 -6.01 -5.74
N LYS A 94 2.92 -6.06 -5.59
CA LYS A 94 3.84 -5.76 -6.69
C LYS A 94 3.60 -6.66 -7.91
N ARG A 95 3.33 -7.95 -7.67
CA ARG A 95 2.97 -8.90 -8.75
C ARG A 95 1.58 -8.61 -9.32
N SER A 96 0.63 -8.20 -8.48
CA SER A 96 -0.72 -7.78 -8.90
C SER A 96 -0.67 -6.58 -9.83
N ILE A 97 0.05 -5.50 -9.47
CA ILE A 97 0.23 -4.30 -10.31
C ILE A 97 0.75 -4.69 -11.69
N THR A 98 1.82 -5.49 -11.75
CA THR A 98 2.39 -5.96 -13.03
C THR A 98 1.37 -6.72 -13.88
N ARG A 99 0.51 -7.53 -13.26
CA ARG A 99 -0.55 -8.28 -13.96
C ARG A 99 -1.66 -7.36 -14.47
N GLN A 100 -2.10 -6.41 -13.65
CA GLN A 100 -3.13 -5.43 -14.02
C GLN A 100 -2.69 -4.57 -15.20
N MET A 101 -1.44 -4.09 -15.18
CA MET A 101 -0.88 -3.32 -16.29
C MET A 101 -0.85 -4.13 -17.59
N ARG A 102 -0.39 -5.39 -17.55
CA ARG A 102 -0.40 -6.27 -18.73
C ARG A 102 -1.82 -6.46 -19.28
N ALA A 103 -2.79 -6.73 -18.41
CA ALA A 103 -4.19 -6.91 -18.83
C ALA A 103 -4.75 -5.65 -19.50
N LYS A 104 -4.48 -4.47 -18.91
CA LYS A 104 -4.92 -3.18 -19.44
C LYS A 104 -4.26 -2.83 -20.77
N THR A 105 -2.96 -3.09 -20.93
CA THR A 105 -2.26 -2.94 -22.21
C THR A 105 -2.85 -3.84 -23.29
N THR A 106 -3.23 -5.08 -22.97
CA THR A 106 -3.90 -5.97 -23.94
C THR A 106 -5.29 -5.47 -24.31
N SER A 107 -6.06 -4.95 -23.35
CA SER A 107 -7.40 -4.40 -23.60
C SER A 107 -7.38 -3.08 -24.39
N SER A 108 -6.35 -2.24 -24.24
CA SER A 108 -6.18 -1.03 -25.05
C SER A 108 -5.71 -1.33 -26.48
N VAL A 109 -5.19 -2.53 -26.73
CA VAL A 109 -4.77 -3.03 -28.05
C VAL A 109 -5.80 -4.03 -28.57
N SER A 110 -7.10 -3.72 -28.43
CA SER A 110 -8.13 -4.40 -29.22
C SER A 110 -8.19 -3.70 -30.58
N PRO A 111 -7.75 -4.36 -31.68
CA PRO A 111 -7.93 -3.80 -32.99
C PRO A 111 -9.41 -3.92 -33.35
N ASP A 112 -10.10 -2.79 -33.40
CA ASP A 112 -11.20 -2.66 -34.34
C ASP A 112 -10.61 -2.86 -35.74
N SER A 113 -10.69 -4.07 -36.25
CA SER A 113 -10.50 -4.35 -37.67
C SER A 113 -11.43 -5.49 -38.05
N LYS A 114 -12.39 -5.07 -38.85
CA LYS A 114 -13.40 -5.81 -39.61
C LYS A 114 -12.89 -7.11 -40.22
#